data_AF-M1EEL5-F1
#
_entry.id   AF-M1EEL5-F1
#
_cell.length_a   1.000
_cell.length_b   1.000
_cell.length_c   1.000
_cell.angle_alpha   90.00
_cell.angle_beta   90.00
_cell.angle_gamma   90.00
#
_symmetry.space_group_name_H-M   'P 1'
#
loop_
_entity.id
_entity.type
_entity.pdbx_description
1 polymer ?
#
loop_
_entity_poly.entity_id
_entity_poly.type
_entity_poly.pdbx_seq_one_letter_code
_entity_poly.pdbx_strand_id
1 'polypeptide(L)'
;VPESRAGGPTAKMYLWDQLEEGSLGTLLSLEEQILNSTFEACDTQKTGLVAVTHVLAYLEAVTGQDPQDARLQTLACNLDPNGEGPQATVDLDTFLTVMRDWIAACQLDGGLELEEETAFKGALTSQQPPSGCPEAEEPANLESFGGEDPRAEL
;
A
#
# COMPACT_ATOMS: atom_id res chain seq x y z
N VAL A 1 45.27 -24.29 -25.37
CA VAL A 1 43.94 -24.38 -24.74
C VAL A 1 43.96 -25.62 -23.83
N PRO A 2 43.54 -25.56 -22.56
CA PRO A 2 42.31 -24.88 -22.09
C PRO A 2 42.59 -23.68 -21.16
N GLU A 3 41.97 -22.52 -21.40
CA GLU A 3 40.58 -22.15 -21.02
C GLU A 3 40.38 -22.13 -19.50
N SER A 4 40.73 -20.98 -18.93
CA SER A 4 40.36 -20.55 -17.59
C SER A 4 38.85 -20.28 -17.55
N ARG A 5 38.15 -21.23 -16.93
CA ARG A 5 36.73 -21.27 -16.62
C ARG A 5 36.24 -19.97 -15.97
N ALA A 6 35.26 -19.34 -16.63
CA ALA A 6 34.47 -18.23 -16.11
C ALA A 6 33.78 -18.62 -14.79
N GLY A 7 34.14 -17.94 -13.71
CA GLY A 7 33.37 -17.94 -12.46
C GLY A 7 32.42 -16.76 -12.45
N GLY A 8 31.21 -16.94 -12.99
CA GLY A 8 30.14 -15.95 -12.86
C GLY A 8 29.52 -16.01 -11.46
N PRO A 9 29.16 -14.87 -10.83
CA PRO A 9 28.40 -14.82 -9.59
C PRO A 9 26.91 -15.00 -9.90
N THR A 10 26.52 -16.12 -10.51
CA THR A 10 25.14 -16.36 -10.93
C THR A 10 24.45 -17.41 -10.05
N ALA A 11 25.13 -17.94 -9.03
CA ALA A 11 24.51 -18.90 -8.11
C ALA A 11 23.45 -18.29 -7.17
N LYS A 12 23.40 -16.95 -7.04
CA LYS A 12 22.46 -16.26 -6.13
C LYS A 12 21.15 -15.80 -6.78
N MET A 13 21.03 -15.89 -8.11
CA MET A 13 19.78 -15.58 -8.82
C MET A 13 18.86 -16.80 -9.00
N TYR A 14 19.39 -18.02 -8.84
CA TYR A 14 18.61 -19.27 -8.98
C TYR A 14 18.07 -19.83 -7.66
N LEU A 15 18.22 -19.12 -6.53
CA LEU A 15 17.62 -19.59 -5.28
C LEU A 15 16.09 -19.46 -5.29
N TRP A 16 15.57 -18.47 -6.03
CA TRP A 16 14.14 -18.31 -6.29
C TRP A 16 13.58 -19.37 -7.25
N ASP A 17 14.45 -20.02 -8.03
CA ASP A 17 14.14 -21.07 -9.00
C ASP A 17 14.06 -22.47 -8.32
N GLN A 18 14.57 -22.58 -7.09
CA GLN A 18 14.58 -23.82 -6.32
C GLN A 18 13.33 -24.03 -5.45
N LEU A 19 12.44 -23.03 -5.41
CA LEU A 19 11.10 -23.14 -4.81
C LEU A 19 10.17 -24.04 -5.64
N GLU A 20 10.55 -24.35 -6.89
CA GLU A 20 9.69 -25.01 -7.88
C GLU A 20 9.90 -26.53 -8.02
N GLU A 21 10.88 -27.13 -7.34
CA GLU A 21 11.27 -28.52 -7.60
C GLU A 21 10.65 -29.54 -6.63
N GLY A 22 9.35 -29.36 -6.36
CA GLY A 22 8.56 -30.36 -5.66
C GLY A 22 7.15 -29.90 -5.28
N SER A 23 6.19 -30.04 -6.20
CA SER A 23 4.77 -30.17 -5.82
C SER A 23 4.03 -28.90 -5.32
N LEU A 24 4.09 -27.79 -6.05
CA LEU A 24 2.93 -26.88 -6.15
C LEU A 24 1.85 -27.56 -7.04
N GLY A 25 1.24 -28.64 -6.55
CA GLY A 25 0.35 -29.54 -7.33
C GLY A 25 -0.92 -28.92 -7.92
N THR A 26 -1.12 -27.63 -7.72
CA THR A 26 -2.12 -26.76 -8.36
C THR A 26 -1.52 -25.37 -8.29
N LEU A 27 -1.60 -24.54 -9.34
CA LEU A 27 -1.20 -23.12 -9.26
C LEU A 27 -1.94 -22.47 -8.10
N LEU A 28 -1.29 -22.38 -6.95
CA LEU A 28 -1.86 -21.76 -5.76
C LEU A 28 -2.17 -20.30 -6.13
N SER A 29 -3.24 -19.76 -5.57
CA SER A 29 -3.51 -18.34 -5.78
C SER A 29 -2.37 -17.51 -5.18
N LEU A 30 -2.15 -16.28 -5.68
CA LEU A 30 -1.13 -15.40 -5.10
C LEU A 30 -1.37 -15.18 -3.59
N GLU A 31 -2.63 -15.10 -3.18
CA GLU A 31 -3.03 -15.02 -1.77
C GLU A 31 -2.52 -16.24 -0.99
N GLU A 32 -2.79 -17.45 -1.48
CA GLU A 32 -2.37 -18.69 -0.84
C GLU A 32 -0.84 -18.82 -0.80
N GLN A 33 -0.13 -18.37 -1.83
CA GLN A 33 1.33 -18.35 -1.84
C GLN A 33 1.90 -17.38 -0.79
N ILE A 34 1.31 -16.18 -0.66
CA ILE A 34 1.71 -15.19 0.35
C ILE A 34 1.45 -15.75 1.76
N LEU A 35 0.28 -16.37 1.96
CA LEU A 35 -0.06 -16.94 3.26
C LEU A 35 0.85 -18.12 3.62
N ASN A 36 1.14 -19.02 2.68
CA ASN A 36 2.10 -20.10 2.90
C ASN A 36 3.49 -19.55 3.28
N SER A 37 3.98 -18.56 2.54
CA SER A 37 5.27 -17.93 2.84
C SER A 37 5.27 -17.23 4.21
N THR A 38 4.15 -16.63 4.59
CA THR A 38 3.97 -15.99 5.90
C THR A 38 4.00 -17.04 7.02
N PHE A 39 3.31 -18.17 6.85
CA PHE A 39 3.31 -19.25 7.82
C PHE A 39 4.71 -19.84 7.99
N GLU A 40 5.43 -20.09 6.89
CA GLU A 40 6.82 -20.57 6.93
C GLU A 40 7.76 -19.59 7.64
N ALA A 41 7.57 -18.28 7.45
CA ALA A 41 8.34 -17.26 8.16
C ALA A 41 8.09 -17.29 9.67
N CYS A 42 6.88 -17.68 10.10
CA CYS A 42 6.52 -17.83 11.51
C CYS A 42 6.95 -19.20 12.09
N ASP A 43 6.91 -20.26 11.29
CA ASP A 43 7.35 -21.62 11.65
C ASP A 43 8.87 -21.81 11.49
N THR A 44 9.64 -21.02 12.25
CA THR A 44 11.11 -21.09 12.25
C THR A 44 11.67 -22.48 12.60
N GLN A 45 10.88 -23.31 13.29
CA GLN A 45 11.27 -24.66 13.70
C GLN A 45 10.81 -25.75 12.73
N LYS A 46 10.06 -25.41 11.67
CA LYS A 46 9.49 -26.36 10.69
C LYS A 46 8.70 -27.48 11.34
N THR A 47 7.92 -27.13 12.36
CA THR A 47 7.10 -28.07 13.13
C THR A 47 5.72 -28.30 12.51
N GLY A 48 5.30 -27.43 11.58
CA GLY A 48 3.94 -27.38 11.05
C GLY A 48 2.93 -26.76 12.01
N LEU A 49 3.39 -26.21 13.15
CA LEU A 49 2.58 -25.56 14.16
C LEU A 49 3.23 -24.24 14.54
N VAL A 50 2.43 -23.17 14.59
CA VAL A 50 2.91 -21.83 14.93
C VAL A 50 2.12 -21.30 16.12
N ALA A 51 2.80 -20.71 17.10
CA ALA A 51 2.12 -20.05 18.20
C ALA A 51 1.33 -18.83 17.68
N VAL A 52 0.08 -18.66 18.11
CA VAL A 52 -0.77 -17.53 17.68
C VAL A 52 -0.07 -16.19 17.98
N THR A 53 0.61 -16.10 19.12
CA THR A 53 1.40 -14.92 19.49
C THR A 53 2.51 -14.57 18.50
N HIS A 54 3.16 -15.57 17.88
CA HIS A 54 4.17 -15.33 16.85
C HIS A 54 3.55 -14.84 15.54
N VAL A 55 2.39 -15.38 15.15
CA VAL A 55 1.66 -14.91 13.97
C VAL A 55 1.29 -13.44 14.12
N LEU A 56 0.71 -13.06 15.27
CA LEU A 56 0.31 -11.68 15.53
C LEU A 56 1.52 -10.73 15.56
N ALA A 57 2.59 -11.10 16.28
CA ALA A 57 3.80 -10.30 16.32
C ALA A 57 4.43 -10.10 14.93
N TYR A 58 4.39 -11.13 14.09
CA TYR A 58 4.84 -11.01 12.70
C TYR A 58 3.95 -10.05 11.91
N LEU A 59 2.63 -10.20 12.02
CA LEU A 59 1.66 -9.33 11.34
C LEU A 59 1.81 -7.86 11.76
N GLU A 60 1.97 -7.58 13.06
CA GLU A 60 2.28 -6.24 13.57
C GLU A 60 3.53 -5.66 12.91
N ALA A 61 4.60 -6.45 12.82
CA ALA A 61 5.86 -6.01 12.25
C ALA A 61 5.78 -5.71 10.73
N VAL A 62 4.99 -6.48 9.97
CA VAL A 62 4.91 -6.32 8.51
C VAL A 62 3.79 -5.38 8.06
N THR A 63 2.74 -5.22 8.86
CA THR A 63 1.60 -4.32 8.54
C THR A 63 1.66 -2.98 9.27
N GLY A 64 2.44 -2.89 10.35
CA GLY A 64 2.47 -1.72 11.23
C GLY A 64 1.21 -1.53 12.07
N GLN A 65 0.33 -2.54 12.16
CA GLN A 65 -0.83 -2.49 13.04
C GLN A 65 -0.44 -2.55 14.52
N ASP A 66 -1.25 -1.91 15.37
CA ASP A 66 -1.03 -1.91 16.81
C ASP A 66 -1.47 -3.26 17.42
N PRO A 67 -0.76 -3.79 18.44
CA PRO A 67 -1.17 -5.01 19.14
C PRO A 67 -2.58 -4.93 19.73
N GLN A 68 -3.05 -3.72 20.06
CA GLN A 68 -4.39 -3.49 20.62
C GLN A 68 -5.46 -3.23 19.55
N ASP A 69 -5.11 -3.32 18.27
CA ASP A 69 -6.05 -3.19 17.16
C ASP A 69 -7.16 -4.25 17.28
N ALA A 70 -8.41 -3.80 17.24
CA ALA A 70 -9.57 -4.68 17.38
C ALA A 70 -9.63 -5.76 16.29
N ARG A 71 -9.15 -5.48 15.07
CA ARG A 71 -9.09 -6.47 13.98
C ARG A 71 -8.04 -7.54 14.25
N LEU A 72 -6.90 -7.14 14.83
CA LEU A 72 -5.83 -8.07 15.18
C LEU A 72 -6.23 -8.94 16.39
N GLN A 73 -6.91 -8.35 17.38
CA GLN A 73 -7.52 -9.09 18.49
C GLN A 73 -8.59 -10.07 18.01
N THR A 74 -9.42 -9.67 17.05
CA THR A 74 -10.41 -10.56 16.44
C THR A 74 -9.72 -11.72 15.70
N LEU A 75 -8.63 -11.45 14.97
CA LEU A 75 -7.84 -12.50 14.32
C LEU A 75 -7.25 -13.48 15.36
N ALA A 76 -6.73 -12.98 16.48
CA ALA A 76 -6.22 -13.80 17.58
C ALA A 76 -7.28 -14.79 18.09
N CYS A 77 -8.52 -14.33 18.30
CA CYS A 77 -9.62 -15.18 18.71
C CYS A 77 -10.01 -16.22 17.66
N ASN A 78 -9.93 -15.89 16.36
CA ASN A 78 -10.24 -16.86 15.30
C ASN A 78 -9.15 -17.92 15.12
N LEU A 79 -7.89 -17.57 15.36
CA LEU A 79 -6.76 -18.50 15.33
C LEU A 79 -6.71 -19.42 16.57
N ASP A 80 -7.44 -19.08 17.64
CA ASP A 80 -7.54 -19.85 18.88
C ASP A 80 -9.00 -20.25 19.16
N PRO A 81 -9.57 -21.19 18.38
CA PRO A 81 -10.96 -21.63 18.57
C PRO A 81 -11.19 -22.35 19.90
N ASN A 82 -10.12 -22.86 20.53
CA ASN A 82 -10.16 -23.59 21.79
C ASN A 82 -10.02 -22.67 23.02
N GLY A 83 -9.63 -21.41 22.84
CA GLY A 83 -9.41 -20.46 23.93
C GLY A 83 -8.19 -20.81 24.80
N GLU A 84 -7.15 -21.40 24.22
CA GLU A 84 -5.89 -21.77 24.88
C GLU A 84 -5.02 -20.54 25.21
N GLY A 85 -5.33 -19.39 24.60
CA GLY A 85 -4.71 -18.11 24.86
C GLY A 85 -3.29 -18.02 24.30
N PRO A 86 -2.32 -17.42 25.03
CA PRO A 86 -0.97 -17.17 24.51
C PRO A 86 -0.18 -18.41 24.08
N GLN A 87 -0.60 -19.60 24.52
CA GLN A 87 0.02 -20.89 24.20
C GLN A 87 -0.67 -21.61 23.05
N ALA A 88 -1.77 -21.05 22.52
CA ALA A 88 -2.47 -21.60 21.37
C ALA A 88 -1.51 -21.74 20.19
N THR A 89 -1.58 -22.89 19.53
CA THR A 89 -0.85 -23.15 18.30
C THR A 89 -1.83 -23.41 17.18
N VAL A 90 -1.45 -22.99 15.98
CA VAL A 90 -2.24 -23.12 14.78
C VAL A 90 -1.45 -23.91 13.73
N ASP A 91 -2.10 -24.88 13.10
CA ASP A 91 -1.55 -25.60 11.95
C ASP A 91 -1.79 -24.82 10.65
N LEU A 92 -1.13 -25.24 9.56
CA LEU A 92 -1.19 -24.54 8.29
C LEU A 92 -2.62 -24.45 7.72
N ASP A 93 -3.42 -25.51 7.79
CA ASP A 93 -4.76 -25.55 7.20
C ASP A 93 -5.71 -24.60 7.93
N THR A 94 -5.67 -24.63 9.26
CA THR A 94 -6.41 -23.70 10.11
C THR A 94 -5.97 -22.25 9.87
N PHE A 95 -4.66 -22.00 9.80
CA PHE A 95 -4.12 -20.67 9.52
C PHE A 95 -4.61 -20.13 8.17
N LEU A 96 -4.52 -20.92 7.10
CA LEU A 96 -4.97 -20.52 5.77
C LEU A 96 -6.47 -20.18 5.77
N THR A 97 -7.30 -21.04 6.36
CA THR A 97 -8.75 -20.81 6.44
C THR A 97 -9.07 -19.51 7.16
N VAL A 98 -8.51 -19.33 8.35
CA VAL A 98 -8.79 -18.15 9.19
C VAL A 98 -8.26 -16.87 8.54
N MET A 99 -7.04 -16.88 8.00
CA MET A 99 -6.44 -15.70 7.39
C MET A 99 -7.22 -15.25 6.16
N ARG A 100 -7.71 -16.18 5.34
CA ARG A 100 -8.54 -15.87 4.16
C ARG A 100 -9.85 -15.23 4.54
N ASP A 101 -10.54 -15.79 5.53
CA ASP A 101 -11.80 -15.24 6.03
C ASP A 101 -11.58 -13.86 6.66
N TRP A 102 -10.48 -13.69 7.39
CA TRP A 102 -10.12 -12.38 7.95
C TRP A 102 -9.85 -11.35 6.85
N ILE A 103 -9.03 -11.68 5.84
CA ILE A 103 -8.77 -10.79 4.70
C ILE A 103 -10.08 -10.42 3.99
N ALA A 104 -10.99 -11.38 3.77
CA ALA A 104 -12.30 -11.13 3.20
C ALA A 104 -13.15 -10.17 4.07
N ALA A 105 -13.18 -10.36 5.38
CA ALA A 105 -13.87 -9.48 6.32
C ALA A 105 -13.28 -8.06 6.30
N CYS A 106 -11.95 -7.94 6.18
CA CYS A 106 -11.27 -6.64 6.12
C CYS A 106 -11.59 -5.88 4.83
N GLN A 107 -11.79 -6.59 3.71
CA GLN A 107 -12.23 -5.96 2.45
C GLN A 107 -13.68 -5.46 2.52
N LEU A 108 -14.53 -6.11 3.31
CA LEU A 108 -15.90 -5.66 3.54
C LEU A 108 -15.95 -4.42 4.44
N ASP A 109 -15.11 -4.38 5.48
CA ASP A 109 -14.99 -3.24 6.40
C ASP A 109 -14.38 -2.00 5.71
N GLY A 110 -13.37 -2.21 4.84
CA GLY A 110 -12.75 -1.16 4.03
C GLY A 110 -13.61 -0.62 2.87
N GLY A 111 -14.79 -1.18 2.63
CA GLY A 111 -15.73 -0.72 1.60
C GLY A 111 -16.50 0.56 1.96
N LEU A 112 -16.33 1.10 3.17
CA LEU A 112 -17.07 2.25 3.67
C LEU A 112 -16.24 3.54 3.84
N GLU A 113 -14.93 3.53 3.58
CA GLU A 113 -14.11 4.75 3.57
C GLU A 113 -13.16 4.83 2.36
N LEU A 114 -13.73 4.85 1.15
CA LEU A 114 -13.11 5.56 0.02
C LEU A 114 -13.97 6.80 -0.33
N GLU A 115 -14.23 7.63 0.67
CA GLU A 115 -14.65 9.02 0.47
C GLU A 115 -13.64 9.97 1.12
N GLU A 116 -12.37 9.93 0.68
CA GLU A 116 -11.57 11.16 0.56
C GLU A 116 -10.49 11.05 -0.53
N GLU A 117 -10.87 10.55 -1.71
CA GLU A 117 -10.28 11.03 -2.98
C GLU A 117 -11.04 12.30 -3.41
N THR A 118 -11.11 13.31 -2.55
CA THR A 118 -11.68 14.62 -2.90
C THR A 118 -10.87 15.76 -2.30
N ALA A 119 -9.70 16.06 -2.89
CA ALA A 119 -9.29 17.42 -3.28
C ALA A 119 -7.78 17.54 -3.59
N PHE A 120 -7.28 16.88 -4.64
CA PHE A 120 -6.20 17.51 -5.43
C PHE A 120 -6.39 17.28 -6.93
N LYS A 121 -7.61 17.52 -7.41
CA LYS A 121 -7.91 17.71 -8.83
C LYS A 121 -8.84 18.91 -8.99
N GLY A 122 -8.32 20.10 -8.74
CA GLY A 122 -9.13 21.32 -8.79
C GLY A 122 -8.39 22.60 -8.40
N ALA A 123 -7.17 22.80 -8.91
CA ALA A 123 -6.48 24.10 -8.76
C ALA A 123 -6.09 24.73 -10.11
N LEU A 124 -6.76 24.40 -11.22
CA LEU A 124 -6.60 25.12 -12.49
C LEU A 124 -7.94 25.50 -13.15
N THR A 125 -8.84 26.15 -12.42
CA THR A 125 -9.92 26.94 -13.06
C THR A 125 -10.14 28.27 -12.35
N SER A 126 -9.67 29.34 -13.00
CA SER A 126 -10.19 30.71 -13.02
C SER A 126 -10.99 31.22 -11.83
N GLN A 127 -10.37 32.09 -11.02
CA GLN A 127 -11.09 33.21 -10.43
C GLN A 127 -11.12 34.36 -11.44
N GLN A 128 -12.22 34.47 -12.18
CA GLN A 128 -12.59 35.69 -12.90
C GLN A 128 -13.20 36.68 -11.88
N PRO A 129 -12.86 37.98 -11.93
CA PRO A 129 -13.43 39.01 -11.05
C PRO A 129 -14.92 39.26 -11.35
N PRO A 130 -15.69 39.80 -10.37
CA PRO A 130 -17.11 40.05 -10.55
C PRO A 130 -17.38 41.14 -11.60
N SER A 131 -18.26 40.79 -12.53
CA SER A 131 -18.83 41.62 -13.59
C SER A 131 -19.74 42.73 -13.04
N GLY A 132 -19.59 43.94 -13.57
CA GLY A 132 -20.58 45.01 -13.52
C GLY A 132 -20.17 46.15 -14.47
N CYS A 133 -20.67 46.15 -15.71
CA CYS A 133 -20.64 47.31 -16.62
C CYS A 133 -21.86 48.21 -16.31
N PRO A 134 -21.79 49.54 -16.53
CA PRO A 134 -22.14 50.10 -17.85
C PRO A 134 -21.22 51.30 -18.27
N GLU A 135 -20.82 51.40 -19.54
CA GLU A 135 -21.41 52.28 -20.58
C GLU A 135 -20.94 53.73 -20.54
N ALA A 136 -20.10 54.09 -21.51
CA ALA A 136 -19.93 55.41 -22.16
C ALA A 136 -18.81 55.20 -23.21
N GLU A 137 -19.15 54.89 -24.46
CA GLU A 137 -19.21 55.87 -25.56
C GLU A 137 -18.13 56.95 -25.51
N GLU A 138 -17.12 56.82 -26.38
CA GLU A 138 -16.83 57.77 -27.48
C GLU A 138 -15.54 57.33 -28.21
N PRO A 139 -15.54 57.20 -29.55
CA PRO A 139 -14.36 56.85 -30.32
C PRO A 139 -13.51 58.08 -30.66
N ALA A 140 -12.30 57.81 -31.16
CA ALA A 140 -11.34 58.75 -31.74
C ALA A 140 -10.40 59.45 -30.74
N ASN A 141 -9.09 59.34 -30.94
CA ASN A 141 -8.35 60.15 -31.91
C ASN A 141 -6.88 59.73 -31.92
N LEU A 142 -6.29 59.86 -33.09
CA LEU A 142 -4.94 59.51 -33.46
C LEU A 142 -4.16 60.83 -33.55
N GLU A 143 -3.58 61.32 -32.46
CA GLU A 143 -2.70 62.49 -32.48
C GLU A 143 -1.67 62.34 -31.35
N SER A 144 -0.37 62.18 -31.60
CA SER A 144 0.58 63.10 -32.23
C SER A 144 1.13 64.14 -31.24
N PHE A 145 2.40 64.49 -31.46
CA PHE A 145 3.24 65.47 -30.76
C PHE A 145 3.78 65.05 -29.38
N GLY A 146 5.09 65.00 -29.13
CA GLY A 146 6.12 65.93 -29.60
C GLY A 146 6.02 67.22 -28.81
N GLY A 147 6.63 67.28 -27.64
CA GLY A 147 6.59 68.46 -26.77
C GLY A 147 7.65 68.40 -25.68
N GLU A 148 8.61 69.29 -25.82
CA GLU A 148 9.81 69.59 -25.05
C GLU A 148 9.63 70.01 -23.56
N ASP A 149 10.75 69.90 -22.83
CA ASP A 149 11.22 70.37 -21.49
C ASP A 149 10.89 71.86 -21.17
N PRO A 150 11.30 72.54 -20.05
CA PRO A 150 11.67 72.17 -18.64
C PRO A 150 10.96 73.05 -17.56
N ARG A 151 11.47 72.98 -16.31
CA ARG A 151 11.49 74.01 -15.22
C ARG A 151 10.29 74.02 -14.26
N ALA A 152 10.39 74.41 -12.99
CA ALA A 152 11.46 74.57 -12.01
C ALA A 152 10.79 74.91 -10.65
N GLU A 153 11.53 74.73 -9.55
CA GLU A 153 11.37 75.34 -8.21
C GLU A 153 10.15 74.84 -7.40
N LEU A 154 10.28 74.45 -6.13
CA LEU A 154 10.99 75.05 -5.00
C LEU A 154 11.71 74.03 -4.11
#